data_AF-A0A8B7TSU8-F1
#
_entry.id   AF-A0A8B7TSU8-F1
#
_cell.length_a   1.000
_cell.length_b   1.000
_cell.length_c   1.000
_cell.angle_alpha   90.00
_cell.angle_beta   90.00
_cell.angle_gamma   90.00
#
_symmetry.space_group_name_H-M   'P 1'
#
loop_
_entity.id
_entity.type
_entity.pdbx_description
1 polymer ?
#
loop_
_entity_poly.entity_id
_entity_poly.type
_entity_poly.pdbx_seq_one_letter_code
_entity_poly.pdbx_strand_id
1 'polypeptide(L)'
;MNRPAPVEVSYRNMRFLITHNPTSATLTRFIEELKNYGVLDWPFDDGSSPSNQIVEDWLTLVNTKFREEPGCCIAVHCVAGLGRTPVLVALALIESGMKNEDAVQFIRQKRRGAFNSKQLLYLEQYRSKMRLHFKDSSGHRNNCCVQ
;
A
#
# COMPACT_ATOMS: atom_id res chain seq x y z
N MET A 1 -24.27 9.02 1.98
CA MET A 1 -23.12 9.08 1.06
C MET A 1 -22.37 7.75 1.17
N ASN A 2 -22.27 6.99 0.07
CA ASN A 2 -21.62 5.68 0.05
C ASN A 2 -20.10 5.84 0.23
N ARG A 3 -19.61 5.61 1.45
CA ARG A 3 -18.17 5.46 1.71
C ARG A 3 -17.73 4.14 1.08
N PRO A 4 -16.69 4.11 0.24
CA PRO A 4 -16.20 2.84 -0.28
C PRO A 4 -15.68 1.99 0.88
N ALA A 5 -15.96 0.69 0.84
CA ALA A 5 -15.49 -0.24 1.86
C ALA A 5 -13.94 -0.21 1.93
N PRO A 6 -13.35 -0.44 3.12
CA PRO A 6 -11.91 -0.62 3.22
C PRO A 6 -11.47 -1.80 2.36
N VAL A 7 -10.31 -1.67 1.71
CA VAL A 7 -9.79 -2.65 0.75
C VAL A 7 -8.51 -3.26 1.30
N GLU A 8 -8.53 -4.57 1.54
CA GLU A 8 -7.32 -5.32 1.90
C GLU A 8 -6.57 -5.80 0.64
N VAL A 9 -5.26 -5.58 0.63
CA VAL A 9 -4.32 -6.00 -0.40
C VAL A 9 -3.25 -6.86 0.26
N SER A 10 -3.25 -8.16 -0.04
CA SER A 10 -2.32 -9.12 0.56
C SER A 10 -1.46 -9.76 -0.52
N TYR A 11 -0.15 -9.76 -0.32
CA TYR A 11 0.83 -10.33 -1.25
C TYR A 11 2.03 -10.87 -0.47
N ARG A 12 2.32 -12.17 -0.65
CA ARG A 12 3.31 -12.91 0.14
C ARG A 12 3.03 -12.76 1.65
N ASN A 13 4.02 -12.33 2.42
CA ASN A 13 3.91 -12.04 3.86
C ASN A 13 3.43 -10.62 4.17
N MET A 14 3.17 -9.79 3.15
CA MET A 14 2.71 -8.42 3.33
C MET A 14 1.18 -8.34 3.27
N ARG A 15 0.59 -7.58 4.18
CA ARG A 15 -0.85 -7.25 4.19
C ARG A 15 -1.04 -5.76 4.39
N PHE A 16 -1.74 -5.13 3.46
CA PHE A 16 -2.04 -3.71 3.47
C PHE A 16 -3.55 -3.49 3.56
N LEU A 17 -3.98 -2.57 4.41
CA LEU A 17 -5.38 -2.15 4.50
C LEU A 17 -5.53 -0.72 3.99
N ILE A 18 -6.17 -0.57 2.84
CA ILE A 18 -6.47 0.74 2.24
C ILE A 18 -7.80 1.23 2.81
N THR A 19 -7.76 2.21 3.71
CA THR A 19 -8.96 2.76 4.34
C THR A 19 -9.31 4.14 3.80
N HIS A 20 -10.60 4.47 3.88
CA HIS A 20 -11.09 5.83 3.66
C HIS A 20 -11.03 6.63 4.96
N ASN A 21 -10.82 7.94 4.85
CA ASN A 21 -10.66 8.84 5.97
C ASN A 21 -11.88 8.84 6.90
N PRO A 22 -11.71 8.93 8.23
CA PRO A 22 -12.74 9.50 9.09
C PRO A 22 -12.91 11.00 8.75
N THR A 23 -14.06 11.57 9.13
CA THR A 23 -14.43 12.94 8.74
C THR A 23 -13.41 13.95 9.29
N SER A 24 -13.15 15.07 8.59
CA SER A 24 -12.08 16.03 8.90
C SER A 24 -12.05 16.50 10.36
N ALA A 25 -13.20 16.57 11.02
CA ALA A 25 -13.35 16.95 12.43
C ALA A 25 -12.74 15.94 13.44
N THR A 26 -12.58 14.67 13.04
CA THR A 26 -12.03 13.59 13.88
C THR A 26 -10.64 13.14 13.44
N LEU A 27 -10.12 13.68 12.34
CA LEU A 27 -8.90 13.21 11.69
C LEU A 27 -7.67 13.33 12.59
N THR A 28 -7.45 14.49 13.19
CA THR A 28 -6.27 14.73 14.03
C THR A 28 -6.25 13.81 15.25
N ARG A 29 -7.40 13.65 15.92
CA ARG A 29 -7.53 12.82 17.11
C ARG A 29 -7.42 11.32 16.78
N PHE A 30 -7.97 10.91 15.65
CA PHE A 30 -7.82 9.54 15.13
C PHE A 30 -6.37 9.24 14.75
N ILE A 31 -5.66 10.19 14.11
CA ILE A 31 -4.23 10.04 13.79
C ILE A 31 -3.39 9.98 15.07
N GLU A 32 -3.67 10.79 16.09
CA GLU A 32 -2.97 10.73 17.37
C GLU A 32 -3.20 9.41 18.11
N GLU A 33 -4.44 8.92 18.14
CA GLU A 33 -4.75 7.60 18.70
C GLU A 33 -4.05 6.49 17.91
N LEU A 34 -4.02 6.59 16.57
CA LEU A 34 -3.33 5.65 15.69
C LEU A 34 -1.80 5.71 15.79
N LYS A 35 -1.21 6.87 16.08
CA LYS A 35 0.24 6.98 16.35
C LYS A 35 0.65 6.14 17.56
N ASN A 36 -0.23 5.99 18.56
CA ASN A 36 0.00 5.08 19.69
C ASN A 36 -0.03 3.60 19.28
N TYR A 37 -0.63 3.28 18.13
CA TYR A 37 -0.59 1.95 17.50
C TYR A 37 0.48 1.84 16.39
N GLY A 38 1.39 2.82 16.29
CA GLY A 38 2.51 2.80 15.34
C GLY A 38 2.17 3.27 13.92
N VAL A 39 1.11 4.06 13.73
CA VAL A 39 0.78 4.65 12.42
C VAL A 39 1.70 5.82 12.09
N LEU A 40 2.27 5.79 10.88
CA LEU A 40 3.14 6.82 10.33
C LEU A 40 2.39 7.68 9.31
N ASP A 41 2.62 8.99 9.36
CA ASP A 41 1.99 9.97 8.47
C ASP A 41 3.05 10.58 7.53
N TRP A 42 2.88 10.38 6.23
CA TRP A 42 3.74 10.94 5.19
C TRP A 42 2.91 11.81 4.24
N PRO A 43 2.68 13.07 4.58
CA PRO A 43 1.96 13.98 3.71
C PRO A 43 2.78 14.29 2.45
N PHE A 44 2.16 14.15 1.28
CA PHE A 44 2.67 14.68 0.01
C PHE A 44 1.52 15.18 -0.86
N ASP A 45 1.83 16.13 -1.75
CA ASP A 45 0.85 16.86 -2.56
C ASP A 45 0.00 15.94 -3.46
N ASP A 46 -1.24 16.38 -3.72
CA ASP A 46 -2.21 15.59 -4.47
C ASP A 46 -1.85 15.54 -5.97
N GLY A 47 -1.78 14.33 -6.54
CA GLY A 47 -1.47 14.12 -7.95
C GLY A 47 0.02 14.26 -8.34
N SER A 48 0.91 14.51 -7.37
CA SER A 48 2.37 14.38 -7.56
C SER A 48 2.86 12.98 -7.18
N SER A 49 3.98 12.56 -7.78
CA SER A 49 4.68 11.35 -7.38
C SER A 49 5.32 11.53 -5.99
N PRO A 50 5.41 10.48 -5.16
CA PRO A 50 6.11 10.57 -3.89
C PRO A 50 7.59 10.92 -4.11
N SER A 51 8.16 11.70 -3.19
CA SER A 51 9.60 11.99 -3.23
C SER A 51 10.41 10.72 -2.96
N ASN A 52 11.66 10.69 -3.43
CA ASN A 52 12.54 9.54 -3.17
C ASN A 52 12.66 9.24 -1.67
N GLN A 53 12.70 10.27 -0.81
CA GLN A 53 12.76 10.09 0.64
C GLN A 53 11.53 9.34 1.17
N ILE A 54 10.31 9.74 0.76
CA ILE A 54 9.08 9.07 1.18
C ILE A 54 9.06 7.61 0.72
N VAL A 55 9.53 7.33 -0.49
CA VAL A 55 9.63 5.96 -1.00
C VAL A 55 10.61 5.13 -0.17
N GLU A 56 11.78 5.69 0.16
CA GLU A 56 12.81 5.01 0.95
C GLU A 56 12.31 4.72 2.38
N ASP A 57 11.67 5.70 3.02
CA ASP A 57 11.11 5.56 4.37
C ASP A 57 9.97 4.53 4.39
N TRP A 58 9.11 4.55 3.36
CA TRP A 58 8.05 3.56 3.19
C TRP A 58 8.58 2.15 3.06
N LEU A 59 9.53 1.91 2.16
CA LEU A 59 10.09 0.59 1.94
C LEU A 59 10.83 0.09 3.19
N THR A 60 11.50 0.98 3.91
CA THR A 60 12.16 0.67 5.18
C THR A 60 11.15 0.26 6.25
N LEU A 61 10.04 1.00 6.37
CA LEU A 61 8.95 0.65 7.28
C LEU A 61 8.37 -0.73 6.94
N VAL A 62 8.00 -0.95 5.67
CA VAL A 62 7.41 -2.22 5.19
C VAL A 62 8.34 -3.39 5.51
N ASN A 63 9.62 -3.27 5.19
CA ASN A 63 10.59 -4.31 5.49
C ASN A 63 10.72 -4.58 6.98
N THR A 64 10.77 -3.53 7.81
CA THR A 64 10.94 -3.64 9.26
C THR A 64 9.71 -4.27 9.90
N LYS A 65 8.52 -3.72 9.64
CA LYS A 65 7.27 -4.18 10.26
C LYS A 65 6.92 -5.61 9.95
N PHE A 66 7.00 -6.03 8.67
CA PHE A 66 6.69 -7.42 8.32
C PHE A 66 7.77 -8.43 8.74
N ARG A 67 8.96 -7.98 9.13
CA ARG A 67 10.00 -8.84 9.74
C ARG A 67 9.83 -8.96 11.25
N GLU A 68 9.56 -7.85 11.94
CA GLU A 68 9.39 -7.80 13.39
C GLU A 68 8.08 -8.44 13.83
N GLU A 69 7.00 -8.20 13.07
CA GLU A 69 5.66 -8.68 13.37
C GLU A 69 5.10 -9.51 12.20
N PRO A 70 5.52 -10.79 12.04
CA PRO A 70 5.00 -11.65 10.98
C PRO A 70 3.48 -11.74 11.03
N GLY A 71 2.83 -11.45 9.90
CA GLY A 71 1.37 -11.45 9.82
C GLY A 71 0.72 -10.17 10.36
N CYS A 72 1.45 -9.10 10.67
CA CYS A 72 0.84 -7.79 10.93
C CYS A 72 0.09 -7.25 9.69
N CYS A 73 -0.60 -6.13 9.85
CA CYS A 73 -1.25 -5.42 8.75
C CYS A 73 -0.87 -3.95 8.81
N ILE A 74 -0.43 -3.39 7.69
CA ILE A 74 -0.12 -1.97 7.57
C ILE A 74 -1.35 -1.27 6.99
N ALA A 75 -2.03 -0.47 7.81
CA ALA A 75 -3.09 0.40 7.33
C ALA A 75 -2.51 1.64 6.66
N VAL A 76 -2.99 1.94 5.45
CA VAL A 76 -2.59 3.12 4.70
C VAL A 76 -3.85 3.89 4.33
N HIS A 77 -3.88 5.18 4.63
CA HIS A 77 -5.03 6.03 4.35
C HIS A 77 -4.60 7.28 3.56
N CYS A 78 -5.57 7.92 2.92
CA CYS A 78 -5.41 9.23 2.30
C CYS A 78 -6.66 10.06 2.63
N VAL A 79 -6.52 11.38 2.79
CA VAL A 79 -7.59 12.32 3.15
C VAL A 79 -8.81 12.18 2.21
N ALA A 80 -8.58 12.02 0.90
CA ALA A 80 -9.62 11.79 -0.11
C ALA A 80 -9.78 10.31 -0.49
N GLY A 81 -8.89 9.44 0.01
CA GLY A 81 -8.78 8.05 -0.39
C GLY A 81 -8.43 7.83 -1.87
N LEU A 82 -8.33 8.84 -2.73
CA LEU A 82 -8.12 8.68 -4.17
C LEU A 82 -6.63 8.85 -4.51
N GLY A 83 -6.04 7.89 -5.24
CA GLY A 83 -4.74 8.04 -5.89
C GLY A 83 -3.49 7.75 -5.04
N ARG A 84 -3.30 8.34 -3.86
CA ARG A 84 -1.98 8.34 -3.19
C ARG A 84 -1.59 7.01 -2.52
N THR A 85 -2.49 6.49 -1.71
CA THR A 85 -2.30 5.21 -1.01
C THR A 85 -2.02 4.03 -1.96
N PRO A 86 -2.77 3.84 -3.06
CA PRO A 86 -2.47 2.81 -4.04
C PRO A 86 -1.04 2.84 -4.60
N VAL A 87 -0.43 4.02 -4.76
CA VAL A 87 0.93 4.14 -5.31
C VAL A 87 1.96 3.56 -4.35
N LEU A 88 1.87 3.86 -3.06
CA LEU A 88 2.79 3.28 -2.06
C LEU A 88 2.64 1.75 -1.98
N VAL A 89 1.40 1.26 -1.98
CA VAL A 89 1.14 -0.19 -2.01
C VAL A 89 1.72 -0.81 -3.28
N ALA A 90 1.54 -0.19 -4.45
CA ALA A 90 2.13 -0.68 -5.70
C ALA A 90 3.66 -0.75 -5.64
N LEU A 91 4.32 0.27 -5.09
CA LEU A 91 5.78 0.28 -4.91
C LEU A 91 6.26 -0.88 -4.03
N ALA A 92 5.55 -1.18 -2.94
CA ALA A 92 5.89 -2.33 -2.10
C ALA A 92 5.75 -3.66 -2.86
N LEU A 93 4.69 -3.83 -3.67
CA LEU A 93 4.53 -5.01 -4.53
C LEU A 93 5.66 -5.13 -5.55
N ILE A 94 6.02 -4.02 -6.20
CA ILE A 94 7.09 -3.98 -7.21
C ILE A 94 8.46 -4.31 -6.58
N GLU A 95 8.76 -3.72 -5.43
CA GLU A 95 10.02 -3.98 -4.69
C GLU A 95 10.10 -5.40 -4.13
N SER A 96 8.96 -6.08 -4.01
CA SER A 96 8.88 -7.51 -3.68
C SER A 96 8.94 -8.44 -4.89
N GLY A 97 9.14 -7.90 -6.10
CA GLY A 97 9.37 -8.65 -7.33
C GLY A 97 8.17 -8.78 -8.26
N MET A 98 7.06 -8.08 -8.01
CA MET A 98 5.94 -7.99 -8.96
C MET A 98 6.31 -7.02 -10.11
N LYS A 99 5.87 -7.29 -11.34
CA LYS A 99 6.05 -6.33 -12.44
C LYS A 99 5.16 -5.11 -12.24
N ASN A 100 5.59 -3.96 -12.77
CA ASN A 100 4.87 -2.69 -12.63
C ASN A 100 3.41 -2.79 -13.12
N GLU A 101 3.20 -3.40 -14.28
CA GLU A 101 1.88 -3.63 -14.89
C GLU A 101 1.01 -4.54 -14.02
N ASP A 102 1.58 -5.65 -13.53
CA ASP A 102 0.89 -6.61 -12.68
C ASP A 102 0.46 -5.97 -11.36
N ALA A 103 1.32 -5.14 -10.75
CA ALA A 103 1.00 -4.41 -9.52
C ALA A 103 -0.16 -3.43 -9.71
N VAL A 104 -0.17 -2.71 -10.82
CA VAL A 104 -1.27 -1.81 -11.18
C VAL A 104 -2.58 -2.59 -11.36
N GLN A 105 -2.54 -3.71 -12.08
CA GLN A 105 -3.73 -4.53 -12.32
C GLN A 105 -4.24 -5.18 -11.04
N PHE A 106 -3.34 -5.70 -10.20
CA PHE A 106 -3.67 -6.31 -8.92
C PHE A 106 -4.46 -5.36 -8.01
N ILE A 107 -4.00 -4.11 -7.92
CA ILE A 107 -4.69 -3.09 -7.12
C ILE A 107 -5.99 -2.65 -7.79
N ARG A 108 -6.05 -2.55 -9.12
CA ARG A 108 -7.28 -2.21 -9.86
C ARG A 108 -8.38 -3.24 -9.71
N GLN A 109 -8.04 -4.53 -9.61
CA GLN A 109 -9.01 -5.60 -9.34
C GLN A 109 -9.71 -5.40 -8.00
N LYS A 110 -8.96 -4.96 -6.98
CA LYS A 110 -9.49 -4.68 -5.66
C LYS A 110 -10.20 -3.33 -5.58
N ARG A 111 -9.74 -2.35 -6.37
CA ARG A 111 -10.28 -0.99 -6.37
C ARG A 111 -10.22 -0.34 -7.75
N ARG A 112 -11.36 -0.32 -8.44
CA ARG A 112 -11.47 0.33 -9.75
C ARG A 112 -11.14 1.82 -9.65
N GLY A 113 -10.33 2.32 -10.57
CA GLY A 113 -9.94 3.74 -10.61
C GLY A 113 -8.91 4.16 -9.56
N ALA A 114 -8.14 3.22 -9.01
CA ALA A 114 -7.15 3.50 -7.97
C ALA A 114 -6.02 4.47 -8.40
N PHE A 115 -5.71 4.57 -9.70
CA PHE A 115 -4.61 5.35 -10.24
C PHE A 115 -5.07 6.34 -11.32
N ASN A 116 -4.48 7.54 -11.31
CA ASN A 116 -4.59 8.50 -12.41
C ASN A 116 -3.45 8.31 -13.44
N SER A 117 -3.52 9.01 -14.58
CA SER A 117 -2.54 8.87 -15.67
C SER A 117 -1.10 9.23 -15.27
N LYS A 118 -0.90 10.26 -14.42
CA LYS A 118 0.45 10.65 -13.94
C LYS A 118 1.08 9.56 -13.08
N GLN A 119 0.26 8.93 -12.23
CA GLN A 119 0.70 7.85 -11.36
C GLN A 119 1.02 6.57 -12.12
N LEU A 120 0.26 6.26 -13.17
CA LEU A 120 0.56 5.15 -14.06
C LEU A 120 1.91 5.35 -14.74
N LEU A 121 2.15 6.54 -15.30
CA LEU A 121 3.44 6.88 -15.92
C LEU A 121 4.61 6.76 -14.93
N TYR A 122 4.41 7.23 -13.69
CA TYR A 122 5.41 7.09 -12.63
C TYR A 122 5.70 5.62 -12.32
N LEU A 123 4.67 4.79 -12.14
CA LEU A 123 4.83 3.37 -11.84
C LEU A 123 5.46 2.61 -13.01
N GLU A 124 5.14 2.97 -14.25
CA GLU A 124 5.73 2.39 -15.46
C GLU A 124 7.24 2.67 -15.54
N GLN A 125 7.66 3.91 -15.22
CA GLN A 125 9.06 4.32 -15.22
C GLN A 125 9.85 3.88 -13.98
N TYR A 126 9.16 3.44 -12.92
CA TYR A 126 9.80 3.04 -11.67
C TYR A 126 10.67 1.79 -11.88
N ARG A 127 11.93 1.87 -11.45
CA ARG A 127 12.87 0.75 -11.48
C ARG A 127 13.05 0.19 -10.08
N SER A 128 12.55 -1.02 -9.88
CA SER A 128 12.71 -1.77 -8.64
C SER A 128 14.18 -1.94 -8.28
N LYS A 129 14.52 -1.68 -7.02
CA LYS A 129 15.82 -1.97 -6.42
C LYS A 129 15.83 -3.34 -5.73
N MET A 130 14.71 -4.09 -5.78
CA MET A 130 14.54 -5.42 -5.18
C MET A 130 14.86 -5.46 -3.68
N ARG A 131 14.41 -4.44 -2.94
CA ARG A 131 14.76 -4.28 -1.52
C ARG A 131 13.92 -5.12 -0.58
N LEU A 132 12.74 -5.55 -1.03
CA LEU A 132 11.83 -6.37 -0.25
C LEU A 132 12.01 -7.86 -0.57
N HIS A 133 13.17 -8.40 -0.20
CA HIS A 133 13.43 -9.83 -0.24
C HIS A 133 12.82 -10.53 0.99
N PHE A 134 11.55 -10.91 0.86
CA PHE A 134 10.94 -11.85 1.78
C PHE A 134 11.16 -13.27 1.23
N LYS A 135 11.71 -14.17 2.06
CA LYS A 135 11.80 -15.58 1.69
C LYS A 135 10.38 -16.09 1.43
N ASP A 136 10.14 -16.61 0.22
CA ASP A 136 8.90 -17.32 -0.04
C ASP A 136 8.79 -18.43 1.01
N SER A 137 7.72 -18.39 1.80
CA SER A 137 7.31 -19.56 2.54
C SER A 137 6.78 -20.54 1.50
N SER A 138 7.69 -21.26 0.84
CA SER A 138 7.40 -22.37 -0.05
C SER A 138 6.65 -23.44 0.74
N GLY A 139 5.33 -23.28 0.84
CA GLY A 139 4.48 -24.15 1.64
C GLY A 139 2.97 -23.97 1.51
N HIS A 140 2.46 -22.88 0.90
CA HIS A 140 1.03 -22.77 0.59
C HIS A 140 0.81 -22.51 -0.89
N ARG A 141 0.79 -23.60 -1.66
CA ARG A 141 0.01 -23.64 -2.90
C ARG A 141 -1.45 -23.42 -2.49
N ASN A 142 -1.96 -22.21 -2.69
CA ASN A 142 -3.39 -21.98 -2.71
C ASN A 142 -3.96 -22.76 -3.90
N ASN A 143 -4.33 -24.02 -3.63
CA ASN A 143 -5.20 -24.79 -4.47
C ASN A 143 -6.56 -24.09 -4.39
N CYS A 144 -6.83 -23.21 -5.36
CA CYS A 144 -8.14 -22.61 -5.53
C CYS A 144 -9.05 -23.74 -6.04
N CYS A 145 -9.61 -24.52 -5.11
CA CYS A 145 -10.68 -25.45 -5.38
C CYS A 145 -11.93 -24.62 -5.63
N VAL A 146 -12.28 -24.44 -6.91
CA VAL A 146 -13.64 -24.03 -7.28
C VAL A 146 -14.47 -25.31 -7.19
N GLN A 147 -15.43 -25.33 -6.26
CA GLN A 147 -16.43 -26.40 -6.14
C GLN A 147 -17.62 -26.10 -7.07
#